data_AF-A0A973JL63-F1
#
_entry.id   AF-A0A973JL63-F1
#
_cell.length_a   1.000
_cell.length_b   1.000
_cell.length_c   1.000
_cell.angle_alpha   90.00
_cell.angle_beta   90.00
_cell.angle_gamma   90.00
#
_symmetry.space_group_name_H-M   'P 1'
#
loop_
_entity.id
_entity.type
_entity.pdbx_description
1 polymer ?
#
loop_
_entity_poly.entity_id
_entity_poly.type
_entity_poly.pdbx_seq_one_letter_code
_entity_poly.pdbx_strand_id
1 'polypeptide(L)'
;MGLFPEREKMMRYMKAGLPLIFAVAWTPVIWMLLAAVFGPPMQRLFSSWQPVVAILATATVLVMVGLVRLFRSIGLRNSDNAE
;
A
#
# COMPACT_ATOMS: atom_id res chain seq x y z
N MET A 1 13.20 36.23 -8.81
CA MET A 1 13.26 34.79 -8.51
C MET A 1 11.89 34.36 -8.00
N GLY A 2 11.02 33.85 -8.89
CA GLY A 2 9.67 33.43 -8.54
C GLY A 2 9.71 32.11 -7.75
N LEU A 3 9.15 32.13 -6.54
CA LEU A 3 9.28 31.08 -5.53
C LEU A 3 8.37 29.85 -5.76
N PHE A 4 7.77 29.72 -6.95
CA PHE A 4 6.85 28.63 -7.28
C PHE A 4 7.16 28.05 -8.67
N PRO A 5 7.97 26.99 -8.74
CA PRO A 5 8.01 26.17 -9.94
C PRO A 5 6.73 25.34 -10.03
N GLU A 6 5.98 25.56 -11.11
CA GLU A 6 5.16 24.57 -11.82
C GLU A 6 3.99 23.92 -11.05
N ARG A 7 2.77 24.47 -11.22
CA ARG A 7 1.50 23.74 -10.96
C ARG A 7 1.48 22.35 -11.59
N GLU A 8 2.14 22.18 -12.74
CA GLU A 8 2.25 20.90 -13.44
C GLU A 8 3.07 19.86 -12.66
N LYS A 9 4.19 20.25 -12.02
CA LYS A 9 4.93 19.33 -11.13
C LYS A 9 4.08 18.96 -9.93
N MET A 10 3.35 19.92 -9.35
CA MET A 10 2.49 19.68 -8.19
C MET A 10 1.35 18.71 -8.51
N MET A 11 0.68 18.84 -9.66
CA MET A 11 -0.35 17.89 -10.12
C MET A 11 0.22 16.50 -10.38
N ARG A 12 1.44 16.39 -10.92
CA ARG A 12 2.11 15.11 -11.17
C ARG A 12 2.48 14.40 -9.84
N TYR A 13 2.93 15.15 -8.85
CA TYR A 13 3.16 14.64 -7.49
C TYR A 13 1.87 14.25 -6.77
N MET A 14 0.76 14.99 -6.94
CA MET A 14 -0.53 14.58 -6.37
C MET A 14 -1.05 13.30 -7.02
N LYS A 15 -0.95 13.15 -8.35
CA LYS A 15 -1.34 11.92 -9.05
C LYS A 15 -0.53 10.69 -8.61
N ALA A 16 0.77 10.85 -8.34
CA ALA A 16 1.64 9.75 -7.93
C ALA A 16 1.65 9.50 -6.40
N GLY A 17 1.43 10.55 -5.61
CA GLY A 17 1.46 10.52 -4.14
C GLY A 17 0.14 10.07 -3.52
N LEU A 18 -1.01 10.35 -4.17
CA LEU A 18 -2.32 9.93 -3.66
C LEU A 18 -2.44 8.41 -3.48
N PRO A 19 -2.02 7.56 -4.45
CA PRO A 19 -1.99 6.11 -4.28
C PRO A 19 -1.12 5.64 -3.12
N LEU A 20 0.01 6.33 -2.90
CA LEU A 20 0.95 5.99 -1.84
C LEU A 20 0.38 6.34 -0.47
N ILE A 21 -0.18 7.53 -0.31
CA ILE A 21 -0.82 7.97 0.94
C ILE A 21 -2.00 7.05 1.26
N PHE A 22 -2.80 6.70 0.26
CA PHE A 22 -3.91 5.75 0.44
C PHE A 22 -3.37 4.39 0.88
N ALA A 23 -2.37 3.83 0.20
CA ALA A 23 -1.76 2.57 0.62
C ALA A 23 -1.28 2.65 2.08
N VAL A 24 -0.50 3.67 2.46
CA VAL A 24 0.01 3.85 3.83
C VAL A 24 -1.12 3.98 4.85
N ALA A 25 -2.18 4.72 4.56
CA ALA A 25 -3.33 4.87 5.44
C ALA A 25 -4.04 3.53 5.72
N TRP A 26 -4.01 2.60 4.75
CA TRP A 26 -4.58 1.26 4.89
C TRP A 26 -3.64 0.25 5.58
N THR A 27 -2.38 0.62 5.88
CA THR A 27 -1.40 -0.27 6.55
C THR A 27 -1.94 -0.91 7.82
N PRO A 28 -2.46 -0.14 8.79
CA PRO A 28 -2.88 -0.71 10.06
C PRO A 28 -4.06 -1.67 9.88
N VAL A 29 -4.97 -1.34 8.97
CA VAL A 29 -6.17 -2.15 8.68
C VAL A 29 -5.79 -3.47 8.03
N ILE A 30 -4.92 -3.42 7.01
CA ILE A 30 -4.41 -4.60 6.32
C ILE A 30 -3.62 -5.49 7.28
N TRP A 31 -2.79 -4.88 8.13
CA TRP A 31 -2.04 -5.60 9.15
C TRP A 31 -2.98 -6.33 10.11
N MET A 32 -4.00 -5.65 10.66
CA MET A 32 -4.97 -6.27 11.56
C MET A 32 -5.75 -7.40 10.89
N LEU A 33 -6.16 -7.23 9.63
CA LEU A 33 -6.82 -8.28 8.84
C LEU A 33 -5.93 -9.51 8.66
N LEU A 34 -4.68 -9.30 8.25
CA LEU A 34 -3.71 -10.38 8.10
C LEU A 34 -3.44 -11.06 9.44
N ALA A 35 -3.30 -10.29 10.52
CA ALA A 35 -3.04 -10.84 11.85
C ALA A 35 -4.23 -11.65 12.37
N ALA A 36 -5.46 -11.21 12.12
CA ALA A 36 -6.66 -11.94 12.53
C ALA A 36 -6.84 -13.24 11.74
N VAL A 37 -6.58 -13.22 10.43
CA VAL A 37 -6.78 -14.39 9.55
C VAL A 37 -5.62 -15.39 9.67
N PHE A 38 -4.38 -14.91 9.63
CA PHE A 38 -3.19 -15.76 9.58
C PHE A 38 -2.50 -15.94 10.93
N GLY A 39 -2.72 -15.06 11.91
CA GLY A 39 -2.08 -15.14 13.22
C GLY A 39 -2.41 -16.44 13.98
N PRO A 40 -3.69 -16.78 14.23
CA PRO A 40 -4.06 -18.01 14.91
C PRO A 40 -3.56 -19.31 14.25
N PRO A 41 -3.68 -19.51 12.92
CA PRO A 41 -3.15 -20.72 12.29
C PRO A 41 -1.61 -20.73 12.28
N MET A 42 -0.94 -19.59 12.12
CA MET A 42 0.53 -19.54 12.16
C MET A 42 1.09 -19.78 13.57
N GLN A 43 0.45 -19.30 14.64
CA GLN A 43 0.85 -19.65 16.01
C GLN A 43 0.69 -21.13 16.31
N ARG A 44 -0.26 -21.82 15.68
CA ARG A 44 -0.40 -23.27 15.81
C ARG A 44 0.68 -24.02 15.04
N LEU A 45 1.12 -23.48 13.90
CA LEU A 45 2.16 -24.10 13.06
C LEU A 45 3.57 -23.83 13.56
N PHE A 46 3.81 -22.61 14.04
CA PHE A 46 5.10 -22.12 14.51
C PHE A 46 5.02 -21.89 16.01
N SER A 47 5.78 -22.68 16.76
CA SER A 47 5.83 -22.60 18.24
C SER A 47 6.44 -21.28 18.74
N SER A 48 7.11 -20.53 17.86
CA SER A 48 7.79 -19.26 18.16
C SER A 48 7.11 -18.08 17.48
N TRP A 49 6.98 -16.97 18.20
CA TRP A 49 6.35 -15.73 17.73
C TRP A 49 7.14 -14.99 16.65
N GLN A 50 8.48 -15.05 16.71
CA GLN A 50 9.36 -14.36 15.77
C GLN A 50 9.13 -14.71 14.29
N PRO A 51 9.07 -15.99 13.89
CA PRO A 51 8.78 -16.35 12.50
C PRO A 51 7.36 -15.94 12.08
N VAL A 52 6.38 -16.02 12.99
CA VAL A 52 5.00 -15.58 12.71
C VAL A 52 4.98 -14.10 12.32
N VAL A 53 5.64 -13.24 13.09
CA VAL A 53 5.74 -11.80 12.80
C VAL A 53 6.48 -11.53 11.50
N ALA A 54 7.58 -12.23 11.25
CA ALA A 54 8.36 -12.06 10.02
C ALA A 54 7.54 -12.39 8.77
N ILE A 55 6.76 -13.47 8.82
CA ILE A 55 5.87 -13.87 7.72
C ILE A 55 4.74 -12.85 7.56
N LEU A 56 4.12 -12.41 8.66
CA LEU A 56 3.05 -11.39 8.65
C LEU A 56 3.53 -10.05 8.09
N ALA A 57 4.75 -9.62 8.45
CA ALA A 57 5.36 -8.42 7.92
C ALA A 57 5.62 -8.53 6.42
N THR A 58 6.18 -9.65 5.98
CA THR A 58 6.41 -9.92 4.55
C THR A 58 5.10 -9.92 3.77
N ALA A 59 4.06 -10.59 4.29
CA ALA A 59 2.74 -10.63 3.68
C ALA A 59 2.11 -9.23 3.59
N THR A 60 2.24 -8.41 4.64
CA THR A 60 1.71 -7.04 4.65
C THR A 60 2.40 -6.18 3.59
N VAL A 61 3.71 -6.29 3.44
CA VAL A 61 4.47 -5.57 2.40
C VAL A 61 4.04 -6.02 1.01
N LEU A 62 3.82 -7.31 0.80
CA LEU A 62 3.34 -7.82 -0.49
C LEU A 62 1.95 -7.27 -0.84
N VAL A 63 1.02 -7.26 0.13
CA VAL A 63 -0.31 -6.68 -0.06
C VAL A 63 -0.22 -5.18 -0.34
N MET A 64 0.62 -4.44 0.38
CA MET A 64 0.91 -3.02 0.13
C MET A 64 1.36 -2.76 -1.31
N VAL A 65 2.38 -3.51 -1.76
CA VAL A 65 2.91 -3.37 -3.12
C VAL A 65 1.83 -3.72 -4.14
N GLY A 66 1.02 -4.75 -3.87
CA GLY A 66 -0.15 -5.10 -4.68
C GLY A 66 -1.16 -3.96 -4.76
N LEU A 67 -1.50 -3.34 -3.63
CA LEU A 67 -2.42 -2.20 -3.55
C LEU A 67 -1.89 -1.01 -4.35
N VAL A 68 -0.62 -0.64 -4.16
CA VAL A 68 0.01 0.47 -4.89
C VAL A 68 0.03 0.20 -6.38
N ARG A 69 0.33 -1.04 -6.80
CA ARG A 69 0.27 -1.43 -8.22
C ARG A 69 -1.16 -1.38 -8.77
N LEU A 70 -2.13 -1.85 -8.01
CA LEU A 70 -3.54 -1.82 -8.38
C LEU A 70 -4.04 -0.38 -8.54
N PHE A 71 -3.75 0.49 -7.56
CA PHE A 71 -4.11 1.91 -7.63
C PHE A 71 -3.40 2.63 -8.79
N ARG A 72 -2.13 2.31 -9.06
CA ARG A 72 -1.45 2.83 -10.26
C ARG A 72 -2.11 2.34 -11.55
N SER A 73 -2.47 1.07 -11.63
CA SER A 73 -3.14 0.50 -12.81
C SER A 73 -4.52 1.12 -13.03
N ILE A 74 -5.31 1.31 -11.97
CA ILE A 74 -6.64 1.94 -12.05
C ILE A 74 -6.50 3.44 -12.36
N GLY A 75 -5.53 4.13 -11.75
CA GLY A 75 -5.28 5.56 -11.99
C GLY A 75 -4.82 5.86 -13.41
N LEU A 76 -4.03 4.98 -14.02
CA LEU A 76 -3.68 5.06 -15.45
C LEU A 76 -4.91 4.81 -16.33
N ARG A 77 -5.70 3.78 -16.02
CA ARG A 77 -6.89 3.40 -16.79
C ARG A 77 -8.01 4.45 -16.74
N ASN A 78 -8.14 5.20 -15.64
CA ASN A 78 -9.08 6.32 -15.55
C ASN A 78 -8.58 7.61 -16.21
N SER A 79 -7.27 7.72 -16.49
CA SER A 79 -6.72 8.88 -17.21
C SER A 79 -6.96 8.79 -18.72
N ASP A 80 -7.03 7.56 -19.25
CA ASP A 80 -7.26 7.26 -20.68
C ASP A 80 -8.75 7.41 -21.09
N ASN A 81 -9.69 7.18 -20.17
CA ASN A 81 -11.13 7.34 -20.41
C ASN A 81 -11.63 8.78 -20.18
N ALA A 82 -10.72 9.72 -19.90
CA ALA A 82 -11.04 11.12 -19.66
C ALA A 82 -10.68 12.04 -20.84
N GLU A 83 -10.23 11.47 -21.96
CA GLU A 83 -10.10 12.15 -23.27
C GLU A 83 -11.33 11.88 -24.15
#